data_AF-A0A956L8D1-F1
#
_entry.id   AF-A0A956L8D1-F1
#
_cell.length_a   1.000
_cell.length_b   1.000
_cell.length_c   1.000
_cell.angle_alpha   90.00
_cell.angle_beta   90.00
_cell.angle_gamma   90.00
#
_symmetry.space_group_name_H-M   'P 1'
#
loop_
_entity.id
_entity.type
_entity.pdbx_description
1 polymer ?
#
loop_
_entity_poly.entity_id
_entity_poly.type
_entity_poly.pdbx_seq_one_letter_code
_entity_poly.pdbx_strand_id
1 'polypeptide(L)'
;MLERGLTWYELQELYADKLRTSLTITFPFVATHNHFVLDRGGKVFKQTAPIIKLSEAATEDDHLALLAYLNSSTACFWMKQVFFEKGATSDRGVLQADEDKFRYEFDGTKLKDLPLPEMAKLQALAPLARIITNAASATTEGDYELALGAMDVLEAWRRLDEKASADRRLCVAIQEELDWRIYGIFHLTSDVSVVHPDPESLEGYEAEERPFLAESPSALPEGILRRRAEAIARSQHLTMLEKSQFKRRWYRSQGKFNAEAVTTNTWKRSAYVQHTMSAVEELLHEAPQALSSIRASMEKNRARLEPVHLSLGSPGGEWTDDLSVLIEADSVPFLSALRFTEAGIRKHEEWQAVWDAQRREDRGETTKPPLPPPKYAQVDFVTDAYYRIRGKLDVPKDRFISYPHCESRESPSPLYGWAGWNHEQRARALATLYWSRKTEEGWLVPKPDDPPNTPDLTP
;
A
#
# COMPACT_ATOMS: atom_id res chain seq x y z
N MET A 1 -20.63 6.13 -23.86
CA MET A 1 -21.70 6.26 -22.84
C MET A 1 -22.87 7.04 -23.42
N LEU A 2 -22.73 8.37 -23.58
CA LEU A 2 -23.64 9.19 -24.40
C LEU A 2 -23.71 8.72 -25.86
N GLU A 3 -22.58 8.26 -26.42
CA GLU A 3 -22.50 7.72 -27.79
C GLU A 3 -23.33 6.44 -28.03
N ARG A 4 -23.75 5.74 -26.96
CA ARG A 4 -24.62 4.55 -27.05
C ARG A 4 -26.07 4.87 -26.63
N GLY A 5 -26.39 6.13 -26.33
CA GLY A 5 -27.72 6.57 -25.90
C GLY A 5 -28.12 6.13 -24.49
N LEU A 6 -27.20 5.57 -23.70
CA LEU A 6 -27.47 5.07 -22.36
C LEU A 6 -27.23 6.14 -21.30
N THR A 7 -28.08 6.14 -20.28
CA THR A 7 -27.97 6.97 -19.08
C THR A 7 -26.94 6.39 -18.11
N TRP A 8 -26.45 7.20 -17.18
CA TRP A 8 -25.32 6.82 -16.33
C TRP A 8 -25.64 5.81 -15.23
N TYR A 9 -26.91 5.59 -14.96
CA TYR A 9 -27.42 4.69 -13.91
C TYR A 9 -27.98 3.37 -14.48
N GLU A 10 -27.95 3.16 -15.80
CA GLU A 10 -28.35 1.88 -16.39
C GLU A 10 -27.31 0.79 -16.14
N LEU A 11 -27.80 -0.41 -15.76
CA LEU A 11 -26.98 -1.59 -15.48
C LEU A 11 -26.13 -1.92 -16.71
N GLN A 12 -24.81 -1.78 -16.58
CA GLN A 12 -23.86 -2.13 -17.63
C GLN A 12 -23.53 -3.61 -17.53
N GLU A 13 -23.65 -4.34 -18.64
CA GLU A 13 -22.98 -5.64 -18.76
C GLU A 13 -21.46 -5.42 -18.79
N LEU A 14 -20.80 -5.87 -17.73
CA LEU A 14 -19.35 -5.84 -17.64
C LEU A 14 -18.79 -7.08 -18.35
N TYR A 15 -18.40 -6.93 -19.61
CA TYR A 15 -17.74 -8.00 -20.35
C TYR A 15 -16.30 -8.18 -19.84
N ALA A 16 -16.15 -9.01 -18.81
CA ALA A 16 -14.86 -9.31 -18.19
C ALA A 16 -13.79 -9.68 -19.24
N ASP A 17 -14.16 -10.41 -20.29
CA ASP A 17 -13.23 -10.82 -21.36
C ASP A 17 -12.72 -9.66 -22.23
N LYS A 18 -13.49 -8.57 -22.39
CA LYS A 18 -13.04 -7.36 -23.08
C LYS A 18 -12.20 -6.44 -22.19
N LEU A 19 -12.29 -6.62 -20.87
CA LEU A 19 -11.51 -5.90 -19.86
C LEU A 19 -10.27 -6.69 -19.42
N ARG A 20 -10.20 -7.99 -19.75
CA ARG A 20 -9.03 -8.86 -19.66
C ARG A 20 -8.04 -8.58 -20.79
N THR A 21 -7.64 -7.34 -20.95
CA THR A 21 -6.36 -7.09 -21.63
C THR A 21 -5.26 -7.68 -20.73
N SER A 22 -4.69 -8.80 -21.14
CA SER A 22 -3.82 -9.62 -20.27
C SER A 22 -2.57 -8.86 -19.82
N LEU A 23 -2.01 -8.00 -20.66
CA LEU A 23 -0.79 -7.24 -20.37
C LEU A 23 -1.03 -5.73 -20.46
N THR A 24 -0.47 -5.00 -19.50
CA THR A 24 -0.52 -3.53 -19.42
C THR A 24 0.80 -3.04 -18.88
N ILE A 25 1.38 -1.99 -19.45
CA ILE A 25 2.43 -1.24 -18.75
C ILE A 25 1.77 -0.05 -18.06
N THR A 26 1.91 0.08 -16.75
CA THR A 26 1.41 1.21 -15.97
C THR A 26 2.56 2.00 -15.38
N PHE A 27 2.36 3.29 -15.13
CA PHE A 27 3.34 4.18 -14.54
C PHE A 27 2.64 5.27 -13.68
N PRO A 28 3.32 5.87 -12.70
CA PRO A 28 2.73 6.93 -11.90
C PRO A 28 2.67 8.26 -12.66
N PHE A 29 1.57 9.00 -12.51
CA PHE A 29 1.43 10.33 -13.11
C PHE A 29 2.40 11.37 -12.51
N VAL A 30 2.76 11.22 -11.23
CA VAL A 30 3.76 12.08 -10.57
C VAL A 30 4.76 11.22 -9.82
N ALA A 31 6.04 11.36 -10.14
CA ALA A 31 7.13 10.64 -9.49
C ALA A 31 8.45 11.43 -9.60
N THR A 32 9.49 11.00 -8.88
CA THR A 32 10.83 11.60 -8.98
C THR A 32 11.65 10.99 -10.13
N HIS A 33 11.35 9.75 -10.51
CA HIS A 33 12.00 8.99 -11.58
C HIS A 33 10.95 8.22 -12.38
N ASN A 34 11.35 7.71 -13.54
CA ASN A 34 10.55 6.78 -14.33
C ASN A 34 10.34 5.47 -13.56
N HIS A 35 9.07 5.10 -13.37
CA HIS A 35 8.67 3.85 -12.72
C HIS A 35 7.57 3.18 -13.54
N PHE A 36 7.98 2.38 -14.52
CA PHE A 36 7.06 1.60 -15.33
C PHE A 36 7.00 0.17 -14.81
N VAL A 37 5.80 -0.41 -14.76
CA VAL A 37 5.54 -1.76 -14.25
C VAL A 37 4.66 -2.52 -15.24
N LEU A 38 5.01 -3.77 -15.53
CA LEU A 38 4.16 -4.69 -16.27
C LEU A 38 3.11 -5.30 -15.32
N ASP A 39 1.85 -5.02 -15.62
CA ASP A 39 0.69 -5.62 -14.96
C ASP A 39 0.10 -6.74 -15.83
N ARG A 40 -0.22 -7.85 -15.19
CA ARG A 40 -0.78 -9.07 -15.82
C ARG A 40 -2.30 -9.21 -15.59
N GLY A 41 -2.98 -8.10 -15.32
CA GLY A 41 -4.41 -8.04 -15.02
C GLY A 41 -4.74 -8.09 -13.53
N GLY A 42 -6.04 -8.04 -13.22
CA GLY A 42 -6.55 -8.10 -11.85
C GLY A 42 -6.51 -6.77 -11.09
N LYS A 43 -6.07 -5.67 -11.74
CA LYS A 43 -6.01 -4.33 -11.13
C LYS A 43 -6.83 -3.31 -11.90
N VAL A 44 -7.36 -2.32 -11.18
CA VAL A 44 -8.07 -1.16 -11.74
C VAL A 44 -7.21 0.08 -11.52
N PHE A 45 -6.99 0.83 -12.61
CA PHE A 45 -6.16 2.03 -12.60
C PHE A 45 -7.01 3.29 -12.62
N LYS A 46 -6.67 4.27 -11.78
CA LYS A 46 -7.29 5.61 -11.78
C LYS A 46 -6.45 6.58 -12.62
N GLN A 47 -6.93 7.82 -12.80
CA GLN A 47 -6.27 8.84 -13.62
C GLN A 47 -4.80 9.17 -13.24
N THR A 48 -4.38 8.84 -12.02
CA THR A 48 -2.98 9.03 -11.56
C THR A 48 -2.06 7.84 -11.84
N ALA A 49 -2.57 6.80 -12.50
CA ALA A 49 -1.82 5.63 -12.94
C ALA A 49 -2.11 5.39 -14.44
N PRO A 50 -1.54 6.21 -15.35
CA PRO A 50 -1.74 6.00 -16.78
C PRO A 50 -1.25 4.62 -17.23
N ILE A 51 -1.72 4.21 -18.41
CA ILE A 51 -1.43 2.90 -18.97
C ILE A 51 -0.94 3.02 -20.41
N ILE A 52 -0.11 2.06 -20.81
CA ILE A 52 0.35 1.82 -22.17
C ILE A 52 -0.17 0.44 -22.57
N LYS A 53 -0.80 0.39 -23.75
CA LYS A 53 -1.26 -0.83 -24.41
C LYS A 53 -0.51 -0.99 -25.72
N LEU A 54 0.07 -2.17 -25.91
CA LEU A 54 0.65 -2.57 -27.19
C LEU A 54 -0.46 -3.18 -28.06
N SER A 55 -0.13 -3.46 -29.33
CA SER A 55 -1.04 -4.16 -30.23
C SER A 55 -1.39 -5.55 -29.69
N GLU A 56 -2.53 -6.08 -30.12
CA GLU A 56 -2.99 -7.42 -29.70
C GLU A 56 -2.01 -8.55 -30.07
N ALA A 57 -1.21 -8.35 -31.12
CA ALA A 57 -0.19 -9.29 -31.54
C ALA A 57 1.11 -9.22 -30.72
N ALA A 58 1.26 -8.24 -29.82
CA ALA A 58 2.48 -8.07 -29.03
C ALA A 58 2.60 -9.15 -27.95
N THR A 59 3.78 -9.75 -27.89
CA THR A 59 4.12 -10.81 -26.92
C THR A 59 4.48 -10.22 -25.55
N GLU A 60 4.59 -11.06 -24.52
CA GLU A 60 5.12 -10.61 -23.23
C GLU A 60 6.56 -10.09 -23.35
N ASP A 61 7.38 -10.68 -24.22
CA ASP A 61 8.75 -10.23 -24.46
C ASP A 61 8.79 -8.83 -25.08
N ASP A 62 7.84 -8.48 -25.96
CA ASP A 62 7.72 -7.11 -26.47
C ASP A 62 7.41 -6.09 -25.35
N HIS A 63 6.54 -6.49 -24.41
CA HIS A 63 6.24 -5.66 -23.25
C HIS A 63 7.45 -5.50 -22.33
N LEU A 64 8.19 -6.58 -22.07
CA LEU A 64 9.39 -6.56 -21.24
C LEU A 64 10.55 -5.79 -21.88
N ALA A 65 10.74 -5.93 -23.19
CA ALA A 65 11.70 -5.18 -23.98
C ALA A 65 11.44 -3.67 -23.89
N LEU A 66 10.19 -3.25 -24.10
CA LEU A 66 9.80 -1.85 -23.93
C LEU A 66 9.95 -1.40 -22.46
N LEU A 67 9.60 -2.25 -21.51
CA LEU A 67 9.72 -1.97 -20.07
C LEU A 67 11.17 -1.71 -19.65
N ALA A 68 12.14 -2.46 -20.19
CA ALA A 68 13.57 -2.21 -20.00
C ALA A 68 13.96 -0.81 -20.47
N TYR A 69 13.55 -0.42 -21.68
CA TYR A 69 13.85 0.91 -22.19
C TYR A 69 13.18 2.02 -21.38
N LEU A 70 11.88 1.88 -21.09
CA LEU A 70 11.11 2.88 -20.34
C LEU A 70 11.64 3.11 -18.93
N ASN A 71 12.30 2.12 -18.31
CA ASN A 71 12.94 2.21 -16.99
C ASN A 71 14.45 2.50 -17.06
N SER A 72 15.00 2.86 -18.22
CA SER A 72 16.42 3.18 -18.37
C SER A 72 16.77 4.60 -17.96
N SER A 73 18.04 4.83 -17.68
CA SER A 73 18.59 6.18 -17.44
C SER A 73 18.44 7.10 -18.66
N THR A 74 18.60 6.57 -19.88
CA THR A 74 18.42 7.33 -21.13
C THR A 74 16.98 7.83 -21.28
N ALA A 75 15.99 6.96 -21.04
CA ALA A 75 14.59 7.35 -21.06
C ALA A 75 14.25 8.33 -19.94
N CYS A 76 14.77 8.11 -18.72
CA CYS A 76 14.59 9.02 -17.59
C CYS A 76 15.15 10.42 -17.89
N PHE A 77 16.36 10.49 -18.46
CA PHE A 77 16.99 11.73 -18.87
C PHE A 77 16.11 12.50 -19.85
N TRP A 78 15.65 11.85 -20.93
CA TRP A 78 14.77 12.48 -21.91
C TRP A 78 13.46 12.97 -21.27
N MET A 79 12.83 12.13 -20.43
CA MET A 79 11.57 12.49 -19.77
C MET A 79 11.75 13.73 -18.89
N LYS A 80 12.86 13.84 -18.15
CA LYS A 80 13.14 15.03 -17.33
C LYS A 80 13.44 16.29 -18.14
N GLN A 81 13.83 16.18 -19.41
CA GLN A 81 13.96 17.35 -20.30
C GLN A 81 12.61 17.82 -20.87
N VAL A 82 11.64 16.92 -21.04
CA VAL A 82 10.40 17.17 -21.78
C VAL A 82 9.19 17.36 -20.86
N PHE A 83 9.17 16.67 -19.73
CA PHE A 83 8.04 16.64 -18.80
C PHE A 83 8.08 17.82 -17.83
N PHE A 84 6.91 18.18 -17.31
CA PHE A 84 6.79 19.33 -16.43
C PHE A 84 7.31 18.99 -15.04
N GLU A 85 8.30 19.75 -14.57
CA GLU A 85 8.76 19.68 -13.18
C GLU A 85 7.71 20.31 -12.26
N LYS A 86 7.08 19.50 -11.40
CA LYS A 86 6.10 19.95 -10.39
C LYS A 86 6.73 20.60 -9.16
N GLY A 87 8.02 20.90 -9.23
CA GLY A 87 8.71 21.80 -8.34
C GLY A 87 9.60 21.13 -7.31
N ALA A 88 10.73 21.81 -7.10
CA ALA A 88 11.62 21.76 -5.97
C ALA A 88 11.03 22.39 -4.70
N THR A 89 9.74 22.23 -4.39
CA THR A 89 9.15 22.78 -3.16
C THR A 89 8.28 21.73 -2.49
N SER A 90 8.60 21.42 -1.23
CA SER A 90 7.82 20.48 -0.43
C SER A 90 6.39 20.99 -0.24
N ASP A 91 5.47 20.09 0.16
CA ASP A 91 4.08 20.45 0.48
C ASP A 91 4.00 21.49 1.64
N ARG A 92 5.13 21.80 2.31
CA ARG A 92 5.29 22.80 3.37
C ARG A 92 5.97 24.11 2.91
N GLY A 93 6.15 24.33 1.61
CA GLY A 93 6.76 25.57 1.08
C GLY A 93 8.28 25.65 1.21
N VAL A 94 8.95 24.59 1.68
CA VAL A 94 10.42 24.54 1.77
C VAL A 94 11.02 24.17 0.42
N LEU A 95 11.98 24.97 -0.07
CA LEU A 95 12.78 24.67 -1.26
C LEU A 95 13.55 23.36 -1.05
N GLN A 96 13.34 22.42 -1.96
CA GLN A 96 14.07 21.17 -2.08
C GLN A 96 15.39 21.47 -2.78
N ALA A 97 16.51 21.31 -2.09
CA ALA A 97 17.83 21.51 -2.68
C ALA A 97 18.35 20.25 -3.40
N ASP A 98 17.79 19.09 -3.07
CA ASP A 98 18.19 17.80 -3.63
C ASP A 98 17.43 17.54 -4.95
N GLU A 99 18.12 17.71 -6.08
CA GLU A 99 17.58 17.52 -7.44
C GLU A 99 16.98 16.11 -7.64
N ASP A 100 17.46 15.13 -6.89
CA ASP A 100 16.96 13.77 -6.94
C ASP A 100 15.51 13.63 -6.43
N LYS A 101 15.06 14.60 -5.62
CA LYS A 101 13.73 14.66 -5.04
C LYS A 101 12.77 15.52 -5.85
N PHE A 102 13.21 16.06 -6.99
CA PHE A 102 12.35 16.86 -7.86
C PHE A 102 11.29 15.96 -8.47
N ARG A 103 10.03 16.41 -8.40
CA ARG A 103 8.87 15.67 -8.89
C ARG A 103 8.58 16.09 -10.32
N TYR A 104 8.31 15.13 -11.18
CA TYR A 104 7.92 15.34 -12.56
C TYR A 104 6.52 14.80 -12.80
N GLU A 105 5.75 15.51 -13.62
CA GLU A 105 4.49 15.01 -14.16
C GLU A 105 4.78 14.16 -15.41
N PHE A 106 4.65 12.85 -15.30
CA PHE A 106 4.84 11.91 -16.40
C PHE A 106 3.60 11.93 -17.29
N ASP A 107 3.65 12.78 -18.31
CA ASP A 107 2.54 13.06 -19.23
C ASP A 107 2.48 12.01 -20.36
N GLY A 108 1.34 11.31 -20.47
CA GLY A 108 1.14 10.27 -21.49
C GLY A 108 1.01 10.79 -22.93
N THR A 109 0.69 12.07 -23.13
CA THR A 109 0.68 12.71 -24.45
C THR A 109 2.11 12.98 -24.91
N LYS A 110 2.91 13.64 -24.07
CA LYS A 110 4.32 13.92 -24.35
C LYS A 110 5.14 12.63 -24.47
N LEU A 111 4.80 11.59 -23.71
CA LEU A 111 5.48 10.30 -23.78
C LEU A 111 5.45 9.68 -25.19
N LYS A 112 4.48 10.03 -26.04
CA LYS A 112 4.41 9.57 -27.43
C LYS A 112 5.58 10.07 -28.29
N ASP A 113 6.24 11.16 -27.87
CA ASP A 113 7.38 11.75 -28.55
C ASP A 113 8.72 11.16 -28.09
N LEU A 114 8.71 10.22 -27.14
CA LEU A 114 9.92 9.53 -26.68
C LEU A 114 10.57 8.78 -27.85
N PRO A 115 11.85 9.02 -28.18
CA PRO A 115 12.53 8.33 -29.27
C PRO A 115 12.60 6.82 -29.01
N LEU A 116 11.85 6.02 -29.78
CA LEU A 116 11.84 4.58 -29.65
C LEU A 116 12.87 3.94 -30.59
N PRO A 117 13.84 3.16 -30.06
CA PRO A 117 14.66 2.29 -30.89
C PRO A 117 13.80 1.24 -31.61
N GLU A 118 14.36 0.64 -32.66
CA GLU A 118 13.75 -0.51 -33.32
C GLU A 118 13.45 -1.61 -32.29
N MET A 119 12.20 -2.10 -32.28
CA MET A 119 11.77 -3.11 -31.30
C MET A 119 12.64 -4.36 -31.34
N ALA A 120 13.13 -4.76 -32.52
CA ALA A 120 14.05 -5.88 -32.69
C ALA A 120 15.35 -5.73 -31.86
N LYS A 121 15.85 -4.50 -31.65
CA LYS A 121 17.02 -4.24 -30.79
C LYS A 121 16.66 -4.32 -29.32
N LEU A 122 15.46 -3.88 -28.94
CA LEU A 122 14.98 -3.93 -27.55
C LEU A 122 14.64 -5.36 -27.12
N GLN A 123 14.18 -6.22 -28.01
CA GLN A 123 13.83 -7.62 -27.71
C GLN A 123 14.99 -8.40 -27.09
N ALA A 124 16.24 -8.06 -27.43
CA ALA A 124 17.43 -8.63 -26.79
C ALA A 124 17.55 -8.33 -25.28
N LEU A 125 16.78 -7.36 -24.77
CA LEU A 125 16.74 -6.97 -23.35
C LEU A 125 15.62 -7.67 -22.57
N ALA A 126 14.70 -8.37 -23.25
CA ALA A 126 13.55 -9.02 -22.62
C ALA A 126 13.96 -10.05 -21.52
N PRO A 127 15.01 -10.88 -21.69
CA PRO A 127 15.45 -11.79 -20.62
C PRO A 127 15.87 -11.04 -19.35
N LEU A 128 16.65 -9.97 -19.48
CA LEU A 128 17.07 -9.13 -18.35
C LEU A 128 15.89 -8.43 -17.69
N ALA A 129 14.98 -7.87 -18.49
CA ALA A 129 13.74 -7.27 -18.01
C ALA A 129 12.88 -8.27 -17.22
N ARG A 130 12.87 -9.55 -17.61
CA ARG A 130 12.18 -10.62 -16.90
C ARG A 130 12.83 -10.91 -15.55
N ILE A 131 14.15 -11.08 -15.52
CA ILE A 131 14.92 -11.33 -14.29
C ILE A 131 14.69 -10.21 -13.27
N ILE A 132 14.87 -8.96 -13.67
CA ILE A 132 14.70 -7.81 -12.77
C ILE A 132 13.26 -7.64 -12.29
N THR A 133 12.26 -7.90 -13.15
CA THR A 133 10.85 -7.81 -12.77
C THR A 133 10.48 -8.90 -11.74
N ASN A 134 11.00 -10.12 -11.94
CA ASN A 134 10.80 -11.23 -11.02
C ASN A 134 11.47 -10.96 -9.68
N ALA A 135 12.75 -10.56 -9.67
CA ALA A 135 13.49 -10.24 -8.45
C ALA A 135 12.85 -9.07 -7.68
N ALA A 136 12.40 -8.02 -8.37
CA ALA A 136 11.74 -6.87 -7.75
C ALA A 136 10.42 -7.20 -7.03
N SER A 137 9.79 -8.31 -7.39
CA SER A 137 8.47 -8.74 -6.87
C SER A 137 8.54 -10.06 -6.12
N ALA A 138 9.73 -10.63 -5.89
CA ALA A 138 9.91 -11.98 -5.38
C ALA A 138 9.63 -12.12 -3.88
N THR A 139 9.80 -11.04 -3.11
CA THR A 139 9.46 -11.00 -1.68
C THR A 139 8.46 -9.87 -1.43
N THR A 140 7.34 -10.22 -0.81
CA THR A 140 6.20 -9.35 -0.54
C THR A 140 5.88 -9.32 0.95
N GLU A 141 5.00 -8.41 1.35
CA GLU A 141 4.47 -8.37 2.72
C GLU A 141 3.74 -9.66 3.11
N GLY A 142 3.00 -10.27 2.17
CA GLY A 142 2.27 -11.52 2.40
C GLY A 142 3.17 -12.71 2.72
N ASP A 143 4.43 -12.71 2.25
CA ASP A 143 5.40 -13.76 2.60
C ASP A 143 5.79 -13.69 4.08
N TYR A 144 5.93 -12.48 4.64
CA TYR A 144 6.18 -12.28 6.07
C TYR A 144 4.97 -12.66 6.91
N GLU A 145 3.76 -12.37 6.43
CA GLU A 145 2.51 -12.77 7.09
C GLU A 145 2.37 -14.29 7.12
N LEU A 146 2.60 -14.97 6.00
CA LEU A 146 2.58 -16.43 5.92
C LEU A 146 3.64 -17.06 6.84
N ALA A 147 4.82 -16.46 6.93
CA ALA A 147 5.91 -16.92 7.79
C ALA A 147 5.56 -16.85 9.29
N LEU A 148 4.57 -16.07 9.72
CA LEU A 148 4.07 -16.10 11.10
C LEU A 148 3.44 -17.46 11.46
N GLY A 149 3.05 -18.25 10.45
CA GLY A 149 2.63 -19.65 10.59
C GLY A 149 3.75 -20.63 10.96
N ALA A 150 5.02 -20.26 10.78
CA ALA A 150 6.16 -21.16 10.99
C ALA A 150 6.39 -21.50 12.48
N MET A 151 7.04 -22.65 12.72
CA MET A 151 7.47 -23.03 14.08
C MET A 151 8.52 -22.07 14.64
N ASP A 152 9.43 -21.60 13.79
CA ASP A 152 10.42 -20.56 14.12
C ASP A 152 10.23 -19.38 13.15
N VAL A 153 9.47 -18.39 13.60
CA VAL A 153 9.12 -17.21 12.80
C VAL A 153 10.35 -16.33 12.55
N LEU A 154 11.23 -16.17 13.54
CA LEU A 154 12.40 -15.29 13.41
C LEU A 154 13.39 -15.84 12.38
N GLU A 155 13.61 -17.15 12.36
CA GLU A 155 14.43 -17.79 11.33
C GLU A 155 13.78 -17.70 9.94
N ALA A 156 12.46 -17.89 9.84
CA ALA A 156 11.74 -17.72 8.58
C ALA A 156 11.85 -16.27 8.05
N TRP A 157 11.68 -15.28 8.91
CA TRP A 157 11.86 -13.86 8.57
C TRP A 157 13.30 -13.50 8.21
N ARG A 158 14.30 -14.10 8.87
CA ARG A 158 15.71 -13.92 8.51
C ARG A 158 15.99 -14.39 7.08
N ARG A 159 15.48 -15.57 6.70
CA ARG A 159 15.62 -16.09 5.32
C ARG A 159 14.94 -15.20 4.28
N LEU A 160 13.77 -14.65 4.61
CA LEU A 160 13.08 -13.68 3.74
C LEU A 160 13.89 -12.39 3.57
N ASP A 161 14.51 -11.89 4.64
CA ASP A 161 15.39 -10.71 4.55
C ASP A 161 16.63 -10.98 3.70
N GLU A 162 17.27 -12.14 3.86
CA GLU A 162 18.43 -12.56 3.06
C GLU A 162 18.07 -12.64 1.59
N LYS A 163 16.93 -13.29 1.28
CA LYS A 163 16.39 -13.35 -0.07
C LYS A 163 16.09 -11.96 -0.63
N ALA A 164 15.35 -11.12 0.11
CA ALA A 164 15.00 -9.77 -0.34
C ALA A 164 16.23 -8.87 -0.54
N SER A 165 17.30 -9.11 0.21
CA SER A 165 18.59 -8.41 0.04
C SER A 165 19.32 -8.90 -1.21
N ALA A 166 19.38 -10.21 -1.43
CA ALA A 166 19.97 -10.80 -2.63
C ALA A 166 19.23 -10.37 -3.91
N ASP A 167 17.89 -10.44 -3.92
CA ASP A 167 17.06 -10.02 -5.05
C ASP A 167 17.26 -8.52 -5.36
N ARG A 168 17.47 -7.68 -4.35
CA ARG A 168 17.75 -6.25 -4.54
C ARG A 168 19.12 -6.01 -5.16
N ARG A 169 20.17 -6.67 -4.68
CA ARG A 169 21.50 -6.61 -5.30
C ARG A 169 21.45 -7.06 -6.77
N LEU A 170 20.68 -8.10 -7.06
CA LEU A 170 20.44 -8.54 -8.43
C LEU A 170 19.71 -7.46 -9.24
N CYS A 171 18.67 -6.82 -8.70
CA CYS A 171 17.98 -5.73 -9.39
C CYS A 171 18.93 -4.56 -9.73
N VAL A 172 19.86 -4.23 -8.85
CA VAL A 172 20.89 -3.21 -9.11
C VAL A 172 21.79 -3.64 -10.27
N ALA A 173 22.32 -4.87 -10.22
CA ALA A 173 23.21 -5.40 -11.25
C ALA A 173 22.54 -5.45 -12.64
N ILE A 174 21.32 -6.00 -12.70
CA ILE A 174 20.57 -6.08 -13.96
C ILE A 174 20.20 -4.68 -14.47
N GLN A 175 19.82 -3.74 -13.60
CA GLN A 175 19.51 -2.38 -14.04
C GLN A 175 20.73 -1.68 -14.65
N GLU A 176 21.91 -1.84 -14.05
CA GLU A 176 23.14 -1.33 -14.64
C GLU A 176 23.41 -1.97 -15.99
N GLU A 177 23.30 -3.29 -16.10
CA GLU A 177 23.48 -3.97 -17.38
C GLU A 177 22.50 -3.48 -18.46
N LEU A 178 21.23 -3.28 -18.09
CA LEU A 178 20.20 -2.72 -18.98
C LEU A 178 20.58 -1.32 -19.48
N ASP A 179 20.99 -0.41 -18.58
CA ASP A 179 21.39 0.95 -18.95
C ASP A 179 22.57 0.93 -19.94
N TRP A 180 23.61 0.14 -19.65
CA TRP A 180 24.80 0.05 -20.51
C TRP A 180 24.52 -0.56 -21.89
N ARG A 181 23.61 -1.55 -21.97
CA ARG A 181 23.16 -2.08 -23.26
C ARG A 181 22.37 -1.04 -24.05
N ILE A 182 21.53 -0.25 -23.38
CA ILE A 182 20.77 0.83 -24.01
C ILE A 182 21.70 1.94 -24.51
N TYR A 183 22.78 2.26 -23.78
CA TYR A 183 23.80 3.18 -24.27
C TYR A 183 24.41 2.68 -25.59
N GLY A 184 24.64 1.37 -25.72
CA GLY A 184 25.07 0.76 -26.98
C GLY A 184 24.04 0.90 -28.11
N ILE A 185 22.74 0.69 -27.82
CA ILE A 185 21.65 0.85 -28.79
C ILE A 185 21.57 2.28 -29.34
N PHE A 186 21.82 3.29 -28.49
CA PHE A 186 21.87 4.71 -28.87
C PHE A 186 23.25 5.18 -29.34
N HIS A 187 24.21 4.27 -29.50
CA HIS A 187 25.59 4.59 -29.91
C HIS A 187 26.30 5.62 -29.02
N LEU A 188 25.97 5.65 -27.73
CA LEU A 188 26.63 6.51 -26.72
C LEU A 188 27.97 5.94 -26.25
N THR A 189 28.19 4.65 -26.49
CA THR A 189 29.48 3.96 -26.35
C THR A 189 29.61 2.91 -27.44
N SER A 190 30.84 2.73 -27.95
CA SER A 190 31.21 1.64 -28.87
C SER A 190 32.05 0.56 -28.18
N ASP A 191 32.41 0.76 -26.91
CA ASP A 191 33.23 -0.18 -26.15
C ASP A 191 32.34 -1.32 -25.64
N VAL A 192 32.43 -2.49 -26.27
CA VAL A 192 31.65 -3.67 -25.88
C VAL A 192 32.12 -4.30 -24.56
N SER A 193 33.28 -3.90 -24.03
CA SER A 193 33.81 -4.47 -22.78
C SER A 193 33.09 -3.97 -21.52
N VAL A 194 32.24 -2.96 -21.67
CA VAL A 194 31.42 -2.35 -20.59
C VAL A 194 30.07 -3.05 -20.39
N VAL A 195 29.73 -4.03 -21.23
CA VAL A 195 28.56 -4.91 -21.07
C VAL A 195 29.02 -6.32 -20.69
N HIS A 196 28.22 -7.01 -19.90
CA HIS A 196 28.56 -8.35 -19.44
C HIS A 196 28.36 -9.36 -20.58
N PRO A 197 29.30 -10.29 -20.83
CA PRO A 197 29.17 -11.26 -21.91
C PRO A 197 28.00 -12.23 -21.69
N ASP A 198 27.71 -12.57 -20.43
CA ASP A 198 26.59 -13.41 -20.03
C ASP A 198 25.71 -12.66 -19.01
N PRO A 199 24.82 -11.78 -19.47
CA PRO A 199 24.09 -10.87 -18.58
C PRO A 199 23.03 -11.58 -17.73
N GLU A 200 22.66 -12.81 -18.06
CA GLU A 200 21.69 -13.61 -17.29
C GLU A 200 22.34 -14.26 -16.05
N SER A 201 23.67 -14.38 -16.04
CA SER A 201 24.47 -14.95 -14.95
C SER A 201 25.12 -13.89 -14.05
N LEU A 202 24.58 -12.67 -14.03
CA LEU A 202 25.13 -11.56 -13.24
C LEU A 202 25.02 -11.84 -11.73
N GLU A 203 26.15 -11.75 -11.04
CA GLU A 203 26.17 -11.66 -9.59
C GLU A 203 25.67 -10.28 -9.13
N GLY A 204 24.85 -10.26 -8.09
CA GLY A 204 24.34 -9.03 -7.52
C GLY A 204 25.43 -8.29 -6.74
N TYR A 205 25.41 -6.96 -6.80
CA TYR A 205 26.31 -6.09 -6.04
C TYR A 205 25.52 -4.98 -5.31
N GLU A 206 26.15 -4.39 -4.29
CA GLU A 206 25.55 -3.32 -3.49
C GLU A 206 25.41 -2.06 -4.34
N ALA A 207 24.37 -1.25 -4.11
CA ALA A 207 24.14 -0.12 -4.99
C ALA A 207 25.11 1.05 -4.77
N GLU A 208 25.86 1.05 -3.67
CA GLU A 208 27.02 1.91 -3.41
C GLU A 208 28.21 1.55 -4.32
N GLU A 209 28.25 0.33 -4.87
CA GLU A 209 29.31 -0.13 -5.78
C GLU A 209 29.05 0.28 -7.24
N ARG A 210 27.98 1.04 -7.50
CA ARG A 210 27.65 1.51 -8.86
C ARG A 210 28.76 2.41 -9.40
N PRO A 211 29.12 2.30 -10.69
CA PRO A 211 30.31 2.97 -11.24
C PRO A 211 30.34 4.48 -11.05
N PHE A 212 29.18 5.15 -11.07
CA PHE A 212 29.09 6.61 -10.93
C PHE A 212 29.23 7.13 -9.49
N LEU A 213 29.18 6.25 -8.49
CA LEU A 213 29.41 6.58 -7.09
C LEU A 213 30.88 6.44 -6.68
N ALA A 214 31.71 5.81 -7.52
CA ALA A 214 33.12 5.65 -7.24
C ALA A 214 33.86 7.00 -7.31
N GLU A 215 34.69 7.29 -6.29
CA GLU A 215 35.52 8.51 -6.26
C GLU A 215 36.45 8.61 -7.47
N SER A 216 36.95 7.46 -7.93
CA SER A 216 37.75 7.34 -9.15
C SER A 216 37.61 5.93 -9.72
N PRO A 217 37.86 5.72 -11.03
CA PRO A 217 37.81 4.38 -11.59
C PRO A 217 38.80 3.40 -10.95
N SER A 218 39.95 3.90 -10.47
CA SER A 218 40.95 3.11 -9.75
C SER A 218 40.50 2.62 -8.36
N ALA A 219 39.45 3.21 -7.78
CA ALA A 219 38.89 2.75 -6.51
C ALA A 219 38.08 1.45 -6.67
N LEU A 220 37.66 1.11 -7.89
CA LEU A 220 36.93 -0.11 -8.19
C LEU A 220 37.89 -1.28 -8.51
N PRO A 221 37.56 -2.52 -8.12
CA PRO A 221 38.30 -3.70 -8.55
C PRO A 221 38.39 -3.82 -10.08
N GLU A 222 39.43 -4.50 -10.57
CA GLU A 222 39.50 -4.84 -11.99
C GLU A 222 38.25 -5.62 -12.42
N GLY A 223 37.65 -5.24 -13.55
CA GLY A 223 36.41 -5.84 -14.02
C GLY A 223 35.50 -4.86 -14.73
N ILE A 224 34.24 -5.24 -14.88
CA ILE A 224 33.25 -4.48 -15.65
C ILE A 224 32.94 -3.13 -15.02
N LEU A 225 32.81 -3.04 -13.69
CA LEU A 225 32.48 -1.80 -12.98
C LEU A 225 33.57 -0.73 -13.17
N ARG A 226 34.85 -1.13 -13.12
CA ARG A 226 35.97 -0.23 -13.40
C ARG A 226 35.98 0.24 -14.85
N ARG A 227 35.78 -0.66 -15.83
CA ARG A 227 35.69 -0.27 -17.25
C ARG A 227 34.54 0.70 -17.50
N ARG A 228 33.40 0.49 -16.84
CA ARG A 228 32.25 1.42 -16.84
C ARG A 228 32.64 2.78 -16.28
N ALA A 229 33.29 2.84 -15.12
CA ALA A 229 33.76 4.10 -14.53
C ALA A 229 34.78 4.83 -15.43
N GLU A 230 35.70 4.10 -16.07
CA GLU A 230 36.65 4.64 -17.04
C GLU A 230 35.95 5.17 -18.32
N ALA A 231 34.90 4.50 -18.78
CA ALA A 231 34.10 4.97 -19.90
C ALA A 231 33.30 6.24 -19.54
N ILE A 232 32.74 6.31 -18.32
CA ILE A 232 32.07 7.51 -17.79
C ILE A 232 33.03 8.69 -17.76
N ALA A 233 34.22 8.51 -17.19
CA ALA A 233 35.23 9.56 -17.06
C ALA A 233 35.69 10.15 -18.42
N ARG A 234 35.58 9.37 -19.51
CA ARG A 234 35.99 9.79 -20.86
C ARG A 234 34.86 10.40 -21.70
N SER A 235 33.60 10.31 -21.26
CA SER A 235 32.43 10.74 -22.05
C SER A 235 31.53 11.68 -21.24
N GLN A 236 31.37 12.90 -21.74
CA GLN A 236 30.46 13.88 -21.14
C GLN A 236 29.00 13.41 -21.20
N HIS A 237 28.61 12.69 -22.25
CA HIS A 237 27.26 12.14 -22.38
C HIS A 237 26.98 11.08 -21.31
N LEU A 238 27.92 10.15 -21.11
CA LEU A 238 27.79 9.12 -20.08
C LEU A 238 27.82 9.74 -18.67
N THR A 239 28.72 10.70 -18.42
CA THR A 239 28.73 11.47 -17.16
C THR A 239 27.38 12.13 -16.86
N MET A 240 26.65 12.59 -17.89
CA MET A 240 25.33 13.18 -17.70
C MET A 240 24.27 12.12 -17.35
N LEU A 241 24.24 11.00 -18.06
CA LEU A 241 23.25 9.92 -17.86
C LEU A 241 23.48 9.12 -16.57
N GLU A 242 24.74 9.05 -16.13
CA GLU A 242 25.15 8.35 -14.92
C GLU A 242 25.03 9.21 -13.66
N LYS A 243 24.23 10.28 -13.70
CA LYS A 243 23.84 11.00 -12.49
C LYS A 243 22.75 10.25 -11.73
N SER A 244 22.79 10.37 -10.41
CA SER A 244 21.80 9.84 -9.48
C SER A 244 20.34 10.18 -9.87
N GLN A 245 20.12 11.31 -10.53
CA GLN A 245 18.80 11.78 -10.99
C GLN A 245 18.17 10.94 -12.09
N PHE A 246 18.97 10.22 -12.88
CA PHE A 246 18.47 9.41 -13.99
C PHE A 246 18.56 7.93 -13.69
N LYS A 247 19.47 7.55 -12.80
CA LYS A 247 19.70 6.17 -12.39
C LYS A 247 18.60 5.70 -11.43
N ARG A 248 17.96 4.57 -11.76
CA ARG A 248 16.92 3.98 -10.90
C ARG A 248 17.47 3.71 -9.51
N ARG A 249 16.74 4.15 -8.49
CA ARG A 249 17.07 3.94 -7.08
C ARG A 249 16.33 2.70 -6.59
N TRP A 250 17.03 1.58 -6.52
CA TRP A 250 16.51 0.36 -5.89
C TRP A 250 16.45 0.45 -4.35
N TYR A 251 16.73 1.63 -3.79
CA TYR A 251 16.57 1.94 -2.38
C TYR A 251 15.16 2.38 -2.02
N ARG A 252 14.79 2.07 -0.77
CA ARG A 252 13.43 2.16 -0.22
C ARG A 252 13.02 3.52 0.33
N SER A 253 13.82 4.57 0.12
CA SER A 253 13.37 5.95 0.36
C SER A 253 12.51 6.48 -0.79
N GLN A 254 11.59 5.65 -1.28
CA GLN A 254 10.63 5.99 -2.33
C GLN A 254 9.26 6.10 -1.67
N GLY A 255 8.86 7.34 -1.35
CA GLY A 255 7.64 7.67 -0.63
C GLY A 255 7.56 9.18 -0.39
N LYS A 256 6.47 9.69 0.21
CA LYS A 256 6.35 11.10 0.59
C LYS A 256 7.58 11.50 1.45
N PHE A 257 8.53 12.23 0.86
CA PHE A 257 9.62 12.93 1.55
C PHE A 257 10.57 12.08 2.41
N ASN A 258 10.83 10.80 2.06
CA ASN A 258 11.59 9.88 2.91
C ASN A 258 10.96 9.70 4.32
N ALA A 259 9.71 10.12 4.54
CA ALA A 259 9.10 10.12 5.87
C ALA A 259 8.86 8.70 6.39
N GLU A 260 8.61 7.75 5.50
CA GLU A 260 8.48 6.32 5.80
C GLU A 260 9.14 5.53 4.68
N ALA A 261 10.41 5.17 4.84
CA ALA A 261 11.00 4.16 3.98
C ALA A 261 10.24 2.85 4.26
N VAL A 262 9.51 2.32 3.27
CA VAL A 262 8.88 1.00 3.40
C VAL A 262 10.01 -0.02 3.42
N THR A 263 10.45 -0.40 4.63
CA THR A 263 11.51 -1.37 4.87
C THR A 263 10.94 -2.77 5.03
N THR A 264 11.81 -3.79 5.11
CA THR A 264 11.36 -5.15 5.44
C THR A 264 10.79 -5.13 6.85
N ASN A 265 11.31 -4.26 7.73
CA ASN A 265 10.75 -4.01 9.04
C ASN A 265 9.33 -3.40 8.99
N THR A 266 9.05 -2.50 8.04
CA THR A 266 7.70 -1.99 7.80
C THR A 266 6.75 -3.11 7.38
N TRP A 267 7.17 -3.98 6.45
CA TRP A 267 6.39 -5.15 6.04
C TRP A 267 6.20 -6.14 7.19
N LYS A 268 7.25 -6.45 7.97
CA LYS A 268 7.16 -7.31 9.16
C LYS A 268 6.18 -6.80 10.20
N ARG A 269 6.19 -5.49 10.48
CA ARG A 269 5.24 -4.85 11.40
C ARG A 269 3.82 -4.94 10.86
N SER A 270 3.62 -4.60 9.60
CA SER A 270 2.31 -4.68 8.95
C SER A 270 1.77 -6.10 8.93
N ALA A 271 2.60 -7.08 8.54
CA ALA A 271 2.29 -8.50 8.55
C ALA A 271 1.95 -9.01 9.97
N TYR A 272 2.72 -8.61 10.98
CA TYR A 272 2.45 -8.94 12.38
C TYR A 272 1.08 -8.40 12.82
N VAL A 273 0.83 -7.11 12.59
CA VAL A 273 -0.46 -6.48 12.93
C VAL A 273 -1.60 -7.17 12.17
N GLN A 274 -1.46 -7.39 10.87
CA GLN A 274 -2.48 -8.05 10.06
C GLN A 274 -2.79 -9.46 10.59
N HIS A 275 -1.78 -10.28 10.87
CA HIS A 275 -1.95 -11.62 11.41
C HIS A 275 -2.62 -11.62 12.79
N THR A 276 -2.16 -10.76 13.70
CA THR A 276 -2.74 -10.63 15.04
C THR A 276 -4.21 -10.19 14.95
N MET A 277 -4.53 -9.22 14.11
CA MET A 277 -5.89 -8.69 13.96
C MET A 277 -6.81 -9.69 13.28
N SER A 278 -6.33 -10.46 12.29
CA SER A 278 -7.10 -11.56 11.68
C SER A 278 -7.44 -12.65 12.71
N ALA A 279 -6.51 -13.00 13.59
CA ALA A 279 -6.77 -13.97 14.66
C ALA A 279 -7.81 -13.44 15.68
N VAL A 280 -7.77 -12.14 16.02
CA VAL A 280 -8.80 -11.53 16.86
C VAL A 280 -10.15 -11.52 16.14
N GLU A 281 -10.18 -11.24 14.84
CA GLU A 281 -11.38 -11.27 14.01
C GLU A 281 -12.07 -12.64 14.04
N GLU A 282 -11.30 -13.72 13.91
CA GLU A 282 -11.81 -15.09 14.04
C GLU A 282 -12.43 -15.36 15.42
N LEU A 283 -11.81 -14.88 16.51
CA LEU A 283 -12.34 -15.02 17.87
C LEU A 283 -13.66 -14.27 18.06
N LEU A 284 -13.83 -13.14 17.37
CA LEU A 284 -14.98 -12.26 17.50
C LEU A 284 -16.11 -12.56 16.50
N HIS A 285 -15.92 -13.55 15.61
CA HIS A 285 -16.87 -13.84 14.54
C HIS A 285 -18.22 -14.37 15.04
N GLU A 286 -18.25 -15.07 16.18
CA GLU A 286 -19.47 -15.68 16.73
C GLU A 286 -20.18 -14.80 17.78
N ALA A 287 -19.41 -14.13 18.65
CA ALA A 287 -19.96 -13.37 19.77
C ALA A 287 -19.01 -12.27 20.24
N PRO A 288 -19.54 -11.19 20.85
CA PRO A 288 -18.72 -10.14 21.40
C PRO A 288 -17.98 -10.65 22.64
N GLN A 289 -16.71 -10.30 22.78
CA GLN A 289 -15.86 -10.75 23.88
C GLN A 289 -15.21 -9.57 24.61
N ALA A 290 -14.95 -9.75 25.89
CA ALA A 290 -14.15 -8.81 26.67
C ALA A 290 -12.69 -8.91 26.28
N LEU A 291 -11.95 -7.81 26.42
CA LEU A 291 -10.50 -7.79 26.16
C LEU A 291 -9.75 -8.87 26.94
N SER A 292 -10.16 -9.18 28.18
CA SER A 292 -9.59 -10.24 29.00
C SER A 292 -9.72 -11.63 28.36
N SER A 293 -10.89 -11.94 27.77
CA SER A 293 -11.16 -13.20 27.07
C SER A 293 -10.37 -13.32 25.76
N ILE A 294 -10.26 -12.22 25.01
CA ILE A 294 -9.45 -12.14 23.79
C ILE A 294 -7.97 -12.39 24.15
N ARG A 295 -7.45 -11.68 25.17
CA ARG A 295 -6.08 -11.86 25.67
C ARG A 295 -5.81 -13.31 26.08
N ALA A 296 -6.69 -13.91 26.88
CA ALA A 296 -6.54 -15.30 27.32
C ALA A 296 -6.54 -16.30 26.15
N SER A 297 -7.34 -16.04 25.11
CA SER A 297 -7.38 -16.87 23.90
C SER A 297 -6.09 -16.74 23.07
N MET A 298 -5.59 -15.52 22.95
CA MET A 298 -4.37 -15.20 22.20
C MET A 298 -3.09 -15.66 22.94
N GLU A 299 -3.14 -15.84 24.27
CA GLU A 299 -2.01 -16.33 25.09
C GLU A 299 -1.48 -17.68 24.60
N LYS A 300 -2.34 -18.52 23.99
CA LYS A 300 -1.93 -19.79 23.38
C LYS A 300 -0.88 -19.62 22.27
N ASN A 301 -0.87 -18.47 21.61
CA ASN A 301 0.08 -18.12 20.55
C ASN A 301 1.28 -17.31 21.06
N ARG A 302 1.32 -16.94 22.34
CA ARG A 302 2.32 -16.03 22.91
C ARG A 302 3.74 -16.55 22.73
N ALA A 303 4.00 -17.81 23.06
CA ALA A 303 5.34 -18.39 22.97
C ALA A 303 5.96 -18.25 21.55
N ARG A 304 5.12 -18.24 20.51
CA ARG A 304 5.54 -18.07 19.12
C ARG A 304 5.65 -16.59 18.71
N LEU A 305 4.72 -15.74 19.17
CA LEU A 305 4.60 -14.34 18.71
C LEU A 305 5.33 -13.32 19.58
N GLU A 306 5.64 -13.63 20.84
CA GLU A 306 6.35 -12.74 21.75
C GLU A 306 7.79 -12.44 21.28
N PRO A 307 8.61 -13.41 20.82
CA PRO A 307 9.92 -13.10 20.25
C PRO A 307 9.83 -12.20 19.01
N VAL A 308 8.79 -12.38 18.20
CA VAL A 308 8.51 -11.57 17.01
C VAL A 308 8.20 -10.13 17.41
N HIS A 309 7.28 -9.97 18.35
CA HIS A 309 6.90 -8.67 18.92
C HIS A 309 8.12 -7.92 19.48
N LEU A 310 8.95 -8.59 20.28
CA LEU A 310 10.18 -8.01 20.83
C LEU A 310 11.16 -7.58 19.73
N SER A 311 11.30 -8.38 18.67
CA SER A 311 12.19 -8.06 17.54
C SER A 311 11.79 -6.80 16.76
N LEU A 312 10.50 -6.45 16.78
CA LEU A 312 9.96 -5.27 16.09
C LEU A 312 10.18 -3.96 16.86
N GLY A 313 10.69 -4.04 18.10
CA GLY A 313 11.08 -2.89 18.92
C GLY A 313 9.91 -2.13 19.54
N SER A 314 8.82 -2.81 19.92
CA SER A 314 7.77 -2.19 20.73
C SER A 314 8.40 -1.64 22.03
N PRO A 315 8.26 -0.34 22.32
CA PRO A 315 8.95 0.30 23.44
C PRO A 315 8.33 -0.16 24.76
N GLY A 316 8.93 -1.16 25.40
CA GLY A 316 8.77 -1.46 26.84
C GLY A 316 7.38 -1.82 27.35
N GLY A 317 6.39 -2.01 26.47
CA GLY A 317 5.04 -2.48 26.83
C GLY A 317 4.97 -4.00 26.91
N GLU A 318 4.02 -4.53 27.69
CA GLU A 318 3.67 -5.94 27.62
C GLU A 318 2.94 -6.22 26.29
N TRP A 319 3.11 -7.42 25.72
CA TRP A 319 2.41 -7.84 24.50
C TRP A 319 0.88 -7.68 24.60
N THR A 320 0.35 -7.79 25.81
CA THR A 320 -1.05 -7.57 26.19
C THR A 320 -1.51 -6.12 26.04
N ASP A 321 -0.64 -5.16 26.34
CA ASP A 321 -0.93 -3.72 26.24
C ASP A 321 -0.99 -3.29 24.77
N ASP A 322 -0.06 -3.80 23.96
CA ASP A 322 -0.06 -3.57 22.50
C ASP A 322 -1.33 -4.15 21.85
N LEU A 323 -1.81 -5.32 22.30
CA LEU A 323 -3.06 -5.91 21.77
C LEU A 323 -4.27 -5.01 22.02
N SER A 324 -4.40 -4.39 23.20
CA SER A 324 -5.46 -3.40 23.47
C SER A 324 -5.39 -2.22 22.51
N VAL A 325 -4.18 -1.65 22.34
CA VAL A 325 -3.97 -0.48 21.47
C VAL A 325 -4.34 -0.82 20.03
N LEU A 326 -3.98 -2.01 19.55
CA LEU A 326 -4.32 -2.48 18.20
C LEU A 326 -5.84 -2.66 18.01
N ILE A 327 -6.52 -3.33 18.96
CA ILE A 327 -7.97 -3.55 18.90
C ILE A 327 -8.70 -2.20 18.95
N GLU A 328 -8.34 -1.31 19.87
CA GLU A 328 -8.95 0.02 20.02
C GLU A 328 -8.74 0.89 18.77
N ALA A 329 -7.56 0.84 18.17
CA ALA A 329 -7.22 1.61 16.97
C ALA A 329 -8.05 1.21 15.74
N ASP A 330 -8.59 -0.02 15.69
CA ASP A 330 -9.45 -0.53 14.61
C ASP A 330 -10.91 -0.75 15.07
N SER A 331 -11.27 -0.21 16.24
CA SER A 331 -12.62 -0.29 16.82
C SER A 331 -13.39 1.03 16.72
N VAL A 332 -14.68 0.95 16.42
CA VAL A 332 -15.60 2.09 16.52
C VAL A 332 -16.84 1.70 17.33
N PRO A 333 -17.34 2.58 18.24
CA PRO A 333 -18.55 2.30 19.00
C PRO A 333 -19.75 1.98 18.11
N PHE A 334 -20.50 0.94 18.50
CA PHE A 334 -21.74 0.55 17.84
C PHE A 334 -22.74 1.71 17.75
N LEU A 335 -22.96 2.38 18.89
CA LEU A 335 -23.89 3.49 19.00
C LEU A 335 -23.27 4.76 18.39
N SER A 336 -23.97 5.36 17.44
CA SER A 336 -23.59 6.64 16.83
C SER A 336 -23.46 7.76 17.88
N ALA A 337 -24.28 7.72 18.93
CA ALA A 337 -24.22 8.67 20.05
C ALA A 337 -22.89 8.66 20.81
N LEU A 338 -22.14 7.54 20.79
CA LEU A 338 -20.81 7.43 21.39
C LEU A 338 -19.69 7.77 20.39
N ARG A 339 -20.04 7.92 19.10
CA ARG A 339 -19.09 8.18 18.01
C ARG A 339 -19.01 9.67 17.67
N PHE A 340 -20.14 10.36 17.66
CA PHE A 340 -20.27 11.74 17.20
C PHE A 340 -20.40 12.74 18.35
N THR A 341 -19.92 13.95 18.11
CA THR A 341 -20.26 15.10 18.96
C THR A 341 -21.73 15.50 18.75
N GLU A 342 -22.24 16.42 19.57
CA GLU A 342 -23.62 16.92 19.40
C GLU A 342 -23.86 17.60 18.03
N ALA A 343 -22.84 18.24 17.46
CA ALA A 343 -22.92 18.75 16.09
C ALA A 343 -22.85 17.63 15.05
N GLY A 344 -21.99 16.63 15.30
CA GLY A 344 -21.84 15.46 14.42
C GLY A 344 -23.10 14.60 14.35
N ILE A 345 -23.83 14.42 15.46
CA ILE A 345 -25.05 13.59 15.47
C ILE A 345 -26.18 14.22 14.65
N ARG A 346 -26.33 15.56 14.69
CA ARG A 346 -27.28 16.27 13.82
C ARG A 346 -26.94 16.08 12.34
N LYS A 347 -25.65 16.21 12.00
CA LYS A 347 -25.16 15.93 10.64
C LYS A 347 -25.40 14.46 10.24
N HIS A 348 -25.28 13.54 11.18
CA HIS A 348 -25.57 12.12 10.96
C HIS A 348 -27.05 11.87 10.65
N GLU A 349 -27.97 12.50 11.36
CA GLU A 349 -29.41 12.41 11.08
C GLU A 349 -29.75 12.93 9.67
N GLU A 350 -29.15 14.05 9.26
CA GLU A 350 -29.33 14.58 7.89
C GLU A 350 -28.81 13.61 6.83
N TRP A 351 -27.65 12.98 7.06
CA TRP A 351 -27.10 11.94 6.15
C TRP A 351 -27.97 10.68 6.11
N GLN A 352 -28.51 10.23 7.25
CA GLN A 352 -29.45 9.11 7.29
C GLN A 352 -30.70 9.39 6.45
N ALA A 353 -31.24 10.62 6.51
CA ALA A 353 -32.40 11.00 5.68
C ALA A 353 -32.10 10.93 4.17
N VAL A 354 -30.88 11.30 3.75
CA VAL A 354 -30.42 11.14 2.35
C VAL A 354 -30.36 9.66 1.98
N TRP A 355 -29.71 8.84 2.80
CA TRP A 355 -29.56 7.40 2.53
C TRP A 355 -30.90 6.66 2.55
N ASP A 356 -31.84 7.07 3.41
CA ASP A 356 -33.20 6.53 3.44
C ASP A 356 -34.00 6.90 2.19
N ALA A 357 -33.79 8.10 1.64
CA ALA A 357 -34.36 8.47 0.35
C ALA A 357 -33.78 7.63 -0.78
N GLN A 358 -32.46 7.45 -0.80
CA GLN A 358 -31.78 6.60 -1.78
C GLN A 358 -32.26 5.14 -1.70
N ARG A 359 -32.34 4.56 -0.50
CA ARG A 359 -32.85 3.18 -0.31
C ARG A 359 -34.30 3.00 -0.75
N ARG A 360 -35.13 4.04 -0.63
CA ARG A 360 -36.51 4.04 -1.14
C ARG A 360 -36.54 4.12 -2.67
N GLU A 361 -35.71 4.98 -3.26
CA GLU A 361 -35.53 5.09 -4.71
C GLU A 361 -35.04 3.76 -5.31
N ASP A 362 -34.07 3.09 -4.68
CA ASP A 362 -33.57 1.78 -5.08
C ASP A 362 -34.65 0.68 -5.04
N ARG A 363 -35.69 0.86 -4.22
CA ARG A 363 -36.89 -0.02 -4.20
C ARG A 363 -37.95 0.36 -5.24
N GLY A 364 -37.67 1.36 -6.08
CA GLY A 364 -38.58 1.85 -7.12
C GLY A 364 -39.58 2.92 -6.65
N GLU A 365 -39.42 3.46 -5.44
CA GLU A 365 -40.25 4.54 -4.95
C GLU A 365 -39.82 5.88 -5.59
N THR A 366 -40.75 6.70 -6.08
CA THR A 366 -40.40 8.06 -6.53
C THR A 366 -40.16 8.94 -5.31
N THR A 367 -38.90 9.30 -5.05
CA THR A 367 -38.53 10.15 -3.93
C THR A 367 -37.76 11.37 -4.40
N LYS A 368 -37.91 12.49 -3.68
CA LYS A 368 -37.05 13.65 -3.84
C LYS A 368 -36.04 13.64 -2.68
N PRO A 369 -34.79 13.21 -2.89
CA PRO A 369 -33.82 13.16 -1.81
C PRO A 369 -33.54 14.58 -1.28
N PRO A 370 -33.30 14.74 0.03
CA PRO A 370 -32.83 16.00 0.58
C PRO A 370 -31.47 16.36 -0.03
N LEU A 371 -31.12 17.65 0.01
CA LEU A 371 -29.79 18.09 -0.44
C LEU A 371 -28.71 17.38 0.39
N PRO A 372 -27.63 16.89 -0.23
CA PRO A 372 -26.59 16.19 0.48
C PRO A 372 -25.94 17.13 1.52
N PRO A 373 -25.88 16.71 2.80
CA PRO A 373 -25.25 17.50 3.85
C PRO A 373 -23.76 17.73 3.60
N PRO A 374 -23.13 18.65 4.35
CA PRO A 374 -21.67 18.79 4.35
C PRO A 374 -20.96 17.47 4.70
N LYS A 375 -19.76 17.29 4.13
CA LYS A 375 -18.87 16.19 4.52
C LYS A 375 -18.48 16.30 5.99
N TYR A 376 -18.22 15.17 6.62
CA TYR A 376 -17.69 15.15 7.98
C TYR A 376 -16.25 15.68 8.04
N ALA A 377 -15.91 16.28 9.17
CA ALA A 377 -14.57 16.67 9.57
C ALA A 377 -14.25 16.09 10.96
N GLN A 378 -12.99 16.18 11.38
CA GLN A 378 -12.53 15.65 12.66
C GLN A 378 -13.38 16.14 13.86
N VAL A 379 -13.81 17.42 13.84
CA VAL A 379 -14.61 18.04 14.89
C VAL A 379 -16.02 17.45 15.06
N ASP A 380 -16.51 16.67 14.08
CA ASP A 380 -17.80 16.01 14.18
C ASP A 380 -17.74 14.70 14.99
N PHE A 381 -16.55 14.16 15.22
CA PHE A 381 -16.33 12.91 15.94
C PHE A 381 -15.85 13.18 17.38
N VAL A 382 -16.23 12.30 18.32
CA VAL A 382 -15.78 12.39 19.73
C VAL A 382 -14.26 12.24 19.83
N THR A 383 -13.67 11.37 18.99
CA THR A 383 -12.22 11.14 18.96
C THR A 383 -11.68 11.23 17.53
N ASP A 384 -10.42 11.65 17.40
CA ASP A 384 -9.71 11.64 16.13
C ASP A 384 -9.56 10.22 15.55
N ALA A 385 -9.41 9.20 16.41
CA ALA A 385 -9.32 7.82 15.97
C ALA A 385 -10.56 7.39 15.15
N TYR A 386 -11.77 7.74 15.60
CA TYR A 386 -12.99 7.41 14.87
C TYR A 386 -13.05 8.11 13.51
N TYR A 387 -12.64 9.38 13.43
CA TYR A 387 -12.57 10.10 12.16
C TYR A 387 -11.51 9.51 11.22
N ARG A 388 -10.35 9.08 11.73
CA ARG A 388 -9.30 8.43 10.92
C ARG A 388 -9.81 7.14 10.26
N ILE A 389 -10.59 6.34 10.98
CA ILE A 389 -11.20 5.11 10.46
C ILE A 389 -12.32 5.44 9.46
N ARG A 390 -13.30 6.24 9.87
CA ARG A 390 -14.56 6.46 9.14
C ARG A 390 -14.45 7.47 7.98
N GLY A 391 -13.58 8.46 8.14
CA GLY A 391 -13.28 9.49 7.14
C GLY A 391 -14.43 10.45 6.86
N LYS A 392 -14.28 11.23 5.78
CA LYS A 392 -15.16 12.37 5.42
C LYS A 392 -16.60 12.00 5.08
N LEU A 393 -16.91 10.71 4.92
CA LEU A 393 -18.22 10.19 4.51
C LEU A 393 -18.77 9.15 5.50
N ASP A 394 -18.16 9.00 6.68
CA ASP A 394 -18.52 7.99 7.68
C ASP A 394 -18.59 6.54 7.14
N VAL A 395 -17.67 6.17 6.27
CA VAL A 395 -17.64 4.82 5.67
C VAL A 395 -17.18 3.81 6.73
N PRO A 396 -17.88 2.69 6.95
CA PRO A 396 -17.43 1.63 7.87
C PRO A 396 -16.15 0.98 7.36
N LYS A 397 -15.02 1.30 7.99
CA LYS A 397 -13.69 0.71 7.70
C LYS A 397 -13.05 0.09 8.94
N ASP A 398 -13.77 0.11 10.06
CA ASP A 398 -13.46 -0.58 11.30
C ASP A 398 -13.48 -2.08 11.10
N ARG A 399 -12.53 -2.79 11.73
CA ARG A 399 -12.55 -4.25 11.82
C ARG A 399 -13.46 -4.73 12.94
N PHE A 400 -13.53 -3.93 14.01
CA PHE A 400 -14.24 -4.27 15.23
C PHE A 400 -15.28 -3.22 15.62
N ILE A 401 -16.34 -3.69 16.24
CA ILE A 401 -17.35 -2.86 16.90
C ILE A 401 -17.06 -2.90 18.39
N SER A 402 -16.94 -1.75 19.04
CA SER A 402 -16.92 -1.69 20.50
C SER A 402 -18.32 -1.46 21.07
N TYR A 403 -18.57 -2.07 22.22
CA TYR A 403 -19.77 -1.90 23.03
C TYR A 403 -19.38 -1.34 24.40
N PRO A 404 -19.08 -0.03 24.49
CA PRO A 404 -18.88 0.63 25.77
C PRO A 404 -20.15 0.52 26.64
N HIS A 405 -19.98 0.54 27.96
CA HIS A 405 -21.07 0.42 28.94
C HIS A 405 -21.77 -0.96 28.96
N CYS A 406 -21.19 -1.95 28.28
CA CYS A 406 -21.65 -3.34 28.28
C CYS A 406 -20.72 -4.27 29.09
N GLU A 407 -19.88 -3.70 29.94
CA GLU A 407 -18.84 -4.39 30.70
C GLU A 407 -19.43 -5.32 31.79
N SER A 408 -18.69 -6.38 32.13
CA SER A 408 -19.00 -7.19 33.32
C SER A 408 -18.56 -6.47 34.58
N ARG A 409 -19.17 -6.78 35.73
CA ARG A 409 -18.60 -6.41 37.03
C ARG A 409 -17.20 -7.03 37.27
N GLU A 410 -16.93 -8.17 36.65
CA GLU A 410 -15.67 -8.90 36.80
C GLU A 410 -14.58 -8.43 35.81
N SER A 411 -14.96 -7.71 34.74
CA SER A 411 -14.04 -7.21 33.72
C SER A 411 -14.50 -5.84 33.24
N PRO A 412 -13.91 -4.73 33.76
CA PRO A 412 -14.33 -3.35 33.48
C PRO A 412 -13.83 -2.84 32.12
N SER A 413 -13.62 -3.74 31.15
CA SER A 413 -13.17 -3.41 29.80
C SER A 413 -14.34 -3.54 28.82
N PRO A 414 -14.48 -2.63 27.83
CA PRO A 414 -15.54 -2.71 26.83
C PRO A 414 -15.49 -4.05 26.09
N LEU A 415 -16.67 -4.50 25.65
CA LEU A 415 -16.78 -5.68 24.79
C LEU A 415 -16.48 -5.28 23.34
N TYR A 416 -15.81 -6.17 22.62
CA TYR A 416 -15.54 -6.02 21.20
C TYR A 416 -16.26 -7.11 20.42
N GLY A 417 -16.80 -6.78 19.25
CA GLY A 417 -17.41 -7.74 18.32
C GLY A 417 -16.94 -7.49 16.89
N TRP A 418 -17.30 -8.39 15.97
CA TRP A 418 -16.89 -8.27 14.59
C TRP A 418 -17.71 -7.23 13.81
N ALA A 419 -17.03 -6.33 13.09
CA ALA A 419 -17.72 -5.31 12.29
C ALA A 419 -18.43 -5.87 11.05
N GLY A 420 -18.00 -7.03 10.54
CA GLY A 420 -18.61 -7.66 9.36
C GLY A 420 -19.99 -8.27 9.58
N TRP A 421 -20.49 -8.35 10.81
CA TRP A 421 -21.83 -8.85 11.08
C TRP A 421 -22.91 -8.05 10.34
N ASN A 422 -23.89 -8.76 9.78
CA ASN A 422 -25.13 -8.15 9.31
C ASN A 422 -26.02 -7.73 10.50
N HIS A 423 -27.09 -6.97 10.23
CA HIS A 423 -27.98 -6.47 11.28
C HIS A 423 -28.60 -7.57 12.16
N GLU A 424 -28.94 -8.72 11.58
CA GLU A 424 -29.51 -9.85 12.30
C GLU A 424 -28.48 -10.51 13.24
N GLN A 425 -27.27 -10.78 12.74
CA GLN A 425 -26.17 -11.33 13.52
C GLN A 425 -25.81 -10.44 14.71
N ARG A 426 -25.72 -9.12 14.48
CA ARG A 426 -25.50 -8.14 15.56
C ARG A 426 -26.61 -8.18 16.61
N ALA A 427 -27.87 -8.20 16.17
CA ALA A 427 -29.01 -8.23 17.08
C ALA A 427 -29.03 -9.52 17.93
N ARG A 428 -28.75 -10.68 17.31
CA ARG A 428 -28.63 -11.96 18.02
C ARG A 428 -27.49 -11.95 19.03
N ALA A 429 -26.30 -11.48 18.63
CA ALA A 429 -25.14 -11.36 19.49
C ALA A 429 -25.42 -10.52 20.75
N LEU A 430 -26.06 -9.36 20.57
CA LEU A 430 -26.45 -8.48 21.67
C LEU A 430 -27.56 -9.06 22.56
N ALA A 431 -28.55 -9.73 21.96
CA ALA A 431 -29.62 -10.37 22.72
C ALA A 431 -29.09 -11.52 23.59
N THR A 432 -28.18 -12.33 23.06
CA THR A 432 -27.50 -13.40 23.80
C THR A 432 -26.67 -12.83 24.94
N LEU A 433 -25.90 -11.77 24.69
CA LEU A 433 -25.13 -11.07 25.72
C LEU A 433 -26.04 -10.57 26.85
N TYR A 434 -27.12 -9.85 26.50
CA TYR A 434 -28.08 -9.36 27.48
C TYR A 434 -28.69 -10.49 28.31
N TRP A 435 -29.08 -11.59 27.66
CA TRP A 435 -29.66 -12.74 28.36
C TRP A 435 -28.69 -13.35 29.36
N SER A 436 -27.44 -13.62 28.97
CA SER A 436 -26.39 -14.13 29.87
C SER A 436 -26.16 -13.18 31.05
N ARG A 437 -25.98 -11.88 30.79
CA ARG A 437 -25.81 -10.85 31.85
C ARG A 437 -26.98 -10.81 32.83
N LYS A 438 -28.20 -10.97 32.33
CA LYS A 438 -29.41 -11.00 33.16
C LYS A 438 -29.49 -12.25 34.02
N THR A 439 -29.17 -13.42 33.47
CA THR A 439 -29.32 -14.71 34.18
C THR A 439 -28.15 -15.03 35.11
N GLU A 440 -26.93 -14.64 34.72
CA GLU A 440 -25.69 -15.05 35.39
C GLU A 440 -25.11 -13.94 36.28
N GLU A 441 -25.26 -12.67 35.88
CA GLU A 441 -24.69 -11.51 36.60
C GLU A 441 -25.73 -10.61 37.26
N GLY A 442 -27.02 -10.97 37.17
CA GLY A 442 -28.10 -10.28 37.85
C GLY A 442 -28.32 -8.84 37.38
N TRP A 443 -28.09 -8.53 36.10
CA TRP A 443 -28.46 -7.25 35.52
C TRP A 443 -29.97 -7.01 35.74
N LEU A 444 -30.29 -6.09 36.66
CA LEU A 444 -31.66 -5.74 36.99
C LEU A 444 -32.30 -5.00 35.81
N VAL A 445 -33.51 -5.41 35.44
CA VAL A 445 -34.37 -4.60 34.57
C VAL A 445 -34.81 -3.40 35.40
N PRO A 446 -34.52 -2.15 34.99
CA PRO A 446 -35.09 -0.98 35.66
C PRO A 446 -36.61 -1.15 35.67
N LYS A 447 -37.25 -1.04 36.83
CA LYS A 447 -38.71 -1.01 36.90
C LYS A 447 -39.20 0.25 36.18
N PRO A 448 -40.40 0.26 35.59
CA PRO A 448 -40.94 1.44 34.90
C PRO A 448 -40.94 2.72 35.75
N ASP A 449 -40.92 2.58 37.07
CA ASP A 449 -40.92 3.67 38.06
C ASP A 449 -39.54 3.96 38.68
N ASP A 450 -38.49 3.22 38.28
CA ASP A 450 -37.13 3.59 38.68
C ASP A 450 -36.75 4.89 37.94
N PRO A 451 -36.22 5.91 38.62
CA PRO A 451 -35.69 7.08 37.94
C PRO A 451 -34.64 6.61 36.92
N PRO A 452 -34.58 7.21 35.73
CA PRO A 452 -33.58 6.82 34.74
C PRO A 452 -32.23 6.84 35.45
N ASN A 453 -31.56 5.69 35.48
CA ASN A 453 -30.22 5.59 36.03
C ASN A 453 -29.33 6.37 35.06
N THR A 454 -29.27 7.68 35.23
CA THR A 454 -28.32 8.55 34.55
C THR A 454 -26.95 8.05 34.96
N PRO A 455 -26.16 7.46 34.04
CA PRO A 455 -24.73 7.40 34.28
C PRO A 455 -24.31 8.86 34.46
N ASP A 456 -23.63 9.15 35.55
CA ASP A 456 -23.10 10.49 35.80
C ASP A 456 -22.04 10.77 34.72
N LEU A 457 -22.48 11.37 33.60
CA LEU A 457 -21.66 11.79 32.48
C LEU A 457 -21.11 13.19 32.74
N THR A 458 -20.51 13.39 33.91
CA THR A 458 -19.62 14.53 34.17
C THR A 458 -18.17 14.05 34.26
N PRO A 459 -17.23 14.85 33.72
CA PRO A 459 -15.88 14.42 33.37
C PRO A 459 -14.99 14.01 34.55
#